data_AF-A0A965D4F1-F1
#
_entry.id   AF-A0A965D4F1-F1
#
_cell.length_a   1.000
_cell.length_b   1.000
_cell.length_c   1.000
_cell.angle_alpha   90.00
_cell.angle_beta   90.00
_cell.angle_gamma   90.00
#
_symmetry.space_group_name_H-M   'P 1'
#
loop_
_entity.id
_entity.type
_entity.pdbx_description
1 polymer ?
#
loop_
_entity_poly.entity_id
_entity_poly.type
_entity_poly.pdbx_seq_one_letter_code
_entity_poly.pdbx_strand_id
1 'polypeptide(L)' 'MRKILERDDMHPTIADLVQKFHQDVVTEVALAIEQNRIVVVGMRWNDAVWQARKNLKKAGYDFK' A
#
# COMPACT_ATOMS: atom_id res chain seq x y z
N MET A 1 10.34 13.95 7.31
CA MET A 1 9.98 12.53 7.56
C MET A 1 8.71 12.52 8.40
N ARG A 2 7.70 11.73 8.03
CA ARG A 2 6.42 11.68 8.78
C ARG A 2 6.63 10.92 10.08
N LYS A 3 6.27 11.51 11.23
CA LYS A 3 6.28 10.81 12.51
C LYS A 3 5.13 9.80 12.50
N ILE A 4 5.47 8.52 12.69
CA ILE A 4 4.50 7.42 12.82
C ILE A 4 4.39 7.11 14.31
N LEU A 5 3.17 6.86 14.80
CA LEU A 5 2.92 6.46 16.17
C LEU A 5 3.07 4.94 16.28
N GLU A 6 3.78 4.48 17.30
CA GLU A 6 3.86 3.06 17.63
C GLU A 6 2.55 2.60 18.27
N ARG A 7 2.25 1.29 18.21
CA ARG A 7 1.01 0.75 18.80
C ARG A 7 0.89 1.04 20.29
N ASP A 8 2.00 0.98 21.01
CA ASP A 8 2.03 1.16 22.47
C ASP A 8 1.78 2.61 22.89
N ASP A 9 1.96 3.56 21.96
CA ASP A 9 1.66 4.98 22.17
C ASP A 9 0.18 5.32 21.91
N MET A 10 -0.63 4.35 21.45
CA MET A 10 -2.05 4.55 21.14
C MET A 10 -2.96 4.01 22.24
N HIS A 11 -3.95 4.82 22.63
CA HIS A 11 -4.99 4.36 23.54
C HIS A 11 -5.72 3.14 22.93
N PRO A 12 -6.04 2.07 23.69
CA PRO A 12 -6.57 0.81 23.15
C PRO A 12 -7.81 0.98 22.25
N THR A 13 -8.71 1.87 22.62
CA THR A 13 -9.92 2.19 21.83
C THR A 13 -9.60 2.77 20.44
N ILE A 14 -8.49 3.52 20.32
CA ILE A 14 -8.05 4.11 19.05
C ILE A 14 -7.27 3.08 18.23
N ALA A 15 -6.48 2.22 18.88
CA ALA A 15 -5.75 1.15 18.21
C ALA A 15 -6.69 0.23 17.41
N ASP A 16 -7.82 -0.14 17.99
CA ASP A 16 -8.86 -0.93 17.32
C ASP A 16 -9.46 -0.22 16.09
N LEU A 17 -9.72 1.08 16.20
CA LEU A 17 -10.26 1.88 15.10
C LEU A 17 -9.26 1.98 13.94
N VAL A 18 -7.99 2.25 14.25
CA VAL A 18 -6.91 2.33 13.25
C VAL A 18 -6.69 0.98 12.58
N GLN A 19 -6.74 -0.13 13.33
CA GLN A 19 -6.55 -1.46 12.78
C GLN A 19 -7.67 -1.87 11.81
N LYS A 20 -8.91 -1.46 12.09
CA LYS A 20 -10.07 -1.75 11.23
C LYS A 20 -10.20 -0.79 10.04
N PHE A 21 -9.51 0.34 10.06
CA PHE A 21 -9.59 1.35 9.03
C PHE A 21 -9.02 0.84 7.69
N HIS A 22 -9.90 0.64 6.70
CA HIS A 22 -9.55 0.07 5.38
C HIS A 22 -8.77 -1.26 5.47
N GLN A 23 -9.09 -2.08 6.48
CA GLN A 23 -8.42 -3.36 6.73
C GLN A 23 -8.48 -4.29 5.52
N ASP A 24 -9.59 -4.26 4.78
CA ASP A 24 -9.79 -4.98 3.52
C ASP A 24 -8.72 -4.62 2.48
N VAL A 25 -8.52 -3.32 2.23
CA VAL A 25 -7.52 -2.82 1.28
C VAL A 25 -6.11 -3.16 1.75
N VAL A 26 -5.81 -3.01 3.04
CA VAL A 26 -4.50 -3.36 3.60
C VAL A 26 -4.20 -4.85 3.43
N THR A 27 -5.20 -5.70 3.66
CA THR A 27 -5.06 -7.16 3.50
C THR A 27 -4.85 -7.53 2.04
N GLU A 28 -5.60 -6.94 1.12
CA GLU A 28 -5.43 -7.16 -0.33
C GLU A 28 -4.01 -6.77 -0.78
N VAL A 29 -3.52 -5.61 -0.36
CA VAL A 29 -2.18 -5.13 -0.71
C VAL A 29 -1.11 -6.04 -0.11
N ALA A 30 -1.26 -6.49 1.14
CA ALA A 30 -0.32 -7.42 1.77
C ALA A 30 -0.22 -8.74 0.98
N LEU A 31 -1.36 -9.32 0.59
CA LEU A 31 -1.41 -10.52 -0.24
C LEU A 31 -0.77 -10.30 -1.62
N ALA A 32 -1.02 -9.16 -2.25
CA ALA A 32 -0.41 -8.82 -3.54
C ALA A 32 1.12 -8.76 -3.42
N ILE A 33 1.65 -8.19 -2.34
CA ILE A 33 3.10 -8.10 -2.09
C ILE A 33 3.72 -9.48 -1.88
N GLU A 34 3.05 -10.38 -1.17
CA GLU A 34 3.55 -11.75 -0.96
C GLU A 34 3.59 -12.56 -2.27
N GLN A 35 2.62 -12.34 -3.16
CA GLN A 35 2.45 -13.15 -4.38
C GLN A 35 3.22 -12.62 -5.59
N ASN A 36 3.63 -11.36 -5.59
CA ASN A 36 4.18 -10.69 -6.78
C ASN A 36 5.52 -10.03 -6.46
N ARG A 37 6.44 -10.12 -7.42
CA ARG A 37 7.76 -9.48 -7.30
C ARG A 37 7.67 -7.94 -7.28
N ILE A 38 6.70 -7.37 -8.00
CA ILE A 38 6.49 -5.92 -8.10
C ILE A 38 4.99 -5.64 -7.99
N VAL A 39 4.63 -4.74 -7.07
CA VAL A 39 3.25 -4.28 -6.87
C VAL A 39 3.22 -2.75 -6.95
N VAL A 40 2.30 -2.20 -7.73
CA VAL A 40 2.08 -0.75 -7.86
C VAL A 40 0.74 -0.39 -7.23
N VAL A 41 0.78 0.13 -6.00
CA VAL A 41 -0.41 0.54 -5.26
C VAL A 41 -0.67 2.04 -5.44
N GLY A 42 -1.88 2.40 -5.86
CA GLY A 42 -2.34 3.78 -5.81
C GLY A 42 -3.60 4.05 -6.63
N MET A 43 -4.00 5.32 -6.68
CA MET A 43 -5.24 5.74 -7.34
C MET A 43 -5.08 5.85 -8.86
N ARG A 44 -6.16 5.58 -9.59
CA ARG A 44 -6.18 5.61 -11.08
C ARG A 44 -5.70 6.93 -11.68
N TRP A 45 -6.02 8.05 -11.04
CA TRP A 45 -5.69 9.40 -11.50
C TRP A 45 -4.42 9.96 -10.89
N ASN A 46 -3.62 9.13 -10.22
CA ASN A 46 -2.34 9.56 -9.67
C ASN A 46 -1.26 9.46 -10.75
N ASP A 47 -0.65 10.60 -11.09
CA ASP A 47 0.39 10.67 -12.12
C ASP A 47 1.60 9.78 -11.80
N ALA A 48 1.98 9.64 -10.53
CA ALA A 48 3.10 8.80 -10.14
C ALA A 48 2.82 7.32 -10.41
N VAL A 49 1.57 6.86 -10.18
CA VAL A 49 1.15 5.49 -10.50
C VAL A 49 1.22 5.26 -12.01
N TRP A 50 0.72 6.21 -12.80
CA TRP A 50 0.78 6.11 -14.25
C TRP A 50 2.22 6.04 -14.76
N GLN A 51 3.12 6.89 -14.25
CA GLN A 51 4.53 6.88 -14.61
C GLN A 51 5.23 5.58 -14.21
N ALA A 52 4.97 5.06 -13.00
CA ALA A 52 5.52 3.80 -12.54
C ALA A 52 5.14 2.64 -13.48
N ARG A 53 3.85 2.49 -13.78
CA ARG A 53 3.35 1.45 -14.71
C ARG A 53 3.96 1.57 -16.10
N LYS A 54 4.05 2.79 -16.64
CA LYS A 54 4.67 3.06 -17.94
C LYS A 54 6.15 2.66 -17.97
N ASN A 55 6.90 3.02 -16.92
CA ASN A 55 8.33 2.73 -16.84
C ASN A 55 8.60 1.23 -16.65
N LEU A 56 7.84 0.56 -15.78
CA LEU A 56 7.94 -0.89 -15.58
C LEU A 56 7.62 -1.66 -16.87
N LYS A 57 6.55 -1.26 -17.56
CA LYS A 57 6.21 -1.84 -18.87
C LYS A 57 7.30 -1.61 -19.91
N LYS A 58 7.88 -0.41 -19.97
CA LYS A 58 9.00 -0.08 -20.88
C LYS A 58 10.25 -0.91 -20.57
N ALA A 59 10.48 -1.22 -19.30
CA ALA A 59 11.58 -2.06 -18.84
C ALA A 59 11.32 -3.57 -18.99
N GLY A 60 10.11 -3.96 -19.41
CA GLY A 60 9.73 -5.36 -19.60
C GLY A 60 9.46 -6.13 -18.31
N TYR A 61 9.21 -5.43 -17.20
CA TYR A 61 8.84 -6.07 -15.94
C TYR A 61 7.33 -6.26 -15.83
N ASP A 62 6.92 -7.45 -15.40
CA ASP A 62 5.55 -7.71 -15.00
C ASP A 62 5.28 -7.16 -13.59
N PHE A 63 4.08 -6.64 -13.37
CA PHE A 63 3.70 -6.02 -12.11
C PHE A 63 2.20 -6.20 -11.84
N LYS A 64 1.86 -6.23 -10.55
CA LYS A 64 0.48 -6.26 -10.06
C LYS A 64 -0.03 -4.88 -9.67
#